data_AF-A0A9R1WQA7-F1
#
_entry.id   AF-A0A9R1WQA7-F1
#
_cell.length_a   1.000
_cell.length_b   1.000
_cell.length_c   1.000
_cell.angle_alpha   90.00
_cell.angle_beta   90.00
_cell.angle_gamma   90.00
#
_symmetry.space_group_name_H-M   'P 1'
#
loop_
_entity.id
_entity.type
_entity.pdbx_description
1 polymer ?
#
loop_
_entity_poly.entity_id
_entity_poly.type
_entity_poly.pdbx_seq_one_letter_code
_entity_poly.pdbx_strand_id
1 'polypeptide(L)'
;MRKGIFVSCSAGNSVPYNSTLSNEAPWVLTVAASTIDRRIRMTIYLGNNKSYGGESLYQPKNFNHKFRPLVYPGKDGKLVDVKGKVVLIGLRCGTKGPRLDWCYFLGLPLFI
;
A
#
# COMPACT_ATOMS: atom_id res chain seq x y z
N MET A 1 35.87 -8.84 -3.03
CA MET A 1 36.25 -7.58 -3.70
C MET A 1 37.69 -7.71 -4.21
N ARG A 2 37.89 -7.84 -5.53
CA ARG A 2 39.23 -8.07 -6.11
C ARG A 2 39.62 -7.10 -7.23
N LYS A 3 38.62 -6.51 -7.90
CA LYS A 3 38.82 -5.60 -9.03
C LYS A 3 38.45 -4.14 -8.72
N GLY A 4 38.29 -3.80 -7.45
CA GLY A 4 37.81 -2.46 -7.04
C GLY A 4 36.36 -2.16 -7.44
N ILE A 5 35.59 -3.16 -7.88
CA ILE A 5 34.18 -2.98 -8.25
C ILE A 5 33.30 -3.08 -7.02
N PHE A 6 32.52 -2.03 -6.77
CA PHE A 6 31.52 -1.96 -5.72
C PHE A 6 30.21 -2.62 -6.17
N VAL A 7 29.59 -3.40 -5.29
CA VAL A 7 28.34 -4.12 -5.56
C VAL A 7 27.34 -3.81 -4.45
N SER A 8 26.15 -3.34 -4.85
CA SER A 8 25.02 -3.08 -3.97
C SER A 8 23.86 -3.99 -4.32
N CYS A 9 23.24 -4.60 -3.31
CA CYS A 9 22.11 -5.50 -3.45
C CYS A 9 21.01 -5.16 -2.42
N SER A 10 19.75 -5.39 -2.76
CA SER A 10 18.62 -5.24 -1.82
C SER A 10 18.60 -6.33 -0.76
N ALA A 11 18.16 -6.02 0.47
CA ALA A 11 17.98 -7.01 1.54
C ALA A 11 16.94 -8.10 1.20
N GLY A 12 15.95 -7.78 0.37
CA GLY A 12 14.80 -8.64 0.06
C GLY A 12 13.51 -8.12 0.71
N ASN A 13 12.36 -8.60 0.25
CA ASN A 13 11.02 -8.11 0.67
C ASN A 13 10.27 -9.10 1.59
N SER A 14 10.97 -10.13 2.10
CA SER A 14 10.38 -11.21 2.91
C SER A 14 10.30 -10.86 4.40
N VAL A 15 9.80 -9.68 4.74
CA VAL A 15 9.60 -9.17 6.11
C VAL A 15 8.19 -9.60 6.57
N PRO A 16 7.97 -10.21 7.76
CA PRO A 16 8.30 -9.64 9.09
C PRO A 16 9.09 -10.55 10.05
N TYR A 17 9.57 -11.70 9.58
CA TYR A 17 10.31 -12.65 10.42
C TYR A 17 11.81 -12.32 10.45
N ASN A 18 12.50 -12.73 11.52
CA ASN A 18 13.94 -12.59 11.62
C ASN A 18 14.65 -13.48 10.59
N SER A 19 15.86 -13.08 10.18
CA SER A 19 16.75 -13.86 9.30
C SER A 19 16.17 -14.15 7.91
N THR A 20 15.61 -13.13 7.26
CA THR A 20 15.04 -13.24 5.89
C THR A 20 15.85 -12.50 4.82
N LEU A 21 17.09 -12.12 5.15
CA LEU A 21 18.02 -11.46 4.23
C LEU A 21 18.37 -12.41 3.08
N SER A 22 18.31 -11.91 1.84
CA SER A 22 18.66 -12.71 0.65
C SER A 22 20.11 -12.53 0.20
N ASN A 23 20.78 -11.46 0.65
CA ASN A 23 22.13 -11.09 0.23
C ASN A 23 23.04 -10.90 1.46
N GLU A 24 23.68 -11.98 1.91
CA GLU A 24 24.48 -12.02 3.15
C GLU A 24 25.99 -12.09 2.90
N ALA A 25 26.43 -11.97 1.65
CA ALA A 25 27.84 -12.00 1.31
C ALA A 25 28.57 -10.80 1.97
N PRO A 26 29.66 -11.01 2.73
CA PRO A 26 30.30 -9.95 3.50
C PRO A 26 31.00 -8.89 2.63
N TRP A 27 31.12 -9.12 1.33
CA TRP A 27 31.70 -8.21 0.34
C TRP A 27 30.66 -7.47 -0.51
N VAL A 28 29.37 -7.51 -0.12
CA VAL A 28 28.26 -6.83 -0.80
C VAL A 28 27.64 -5.82 0.17
N LEU A 29 27.30 -4.62 -0.31
CA LEU A 29 26.46 -3.70 0.46
C LEU A 29 25.00 -4.14 0.35
N THR A 30 24.43 -4.59 1.46
CA THR A 30 23.01 -4.97 1.54
C THR A 30 22.16 -3.81 2.03
N VAL A 31 21.23 -3.35 1.20
CA VAL A 31 20.44 -2.14 1.43
C VAL A 31 19.02 -2.50 1.89
N ALA A 32 18.62 -1.96 3.04
CA ALA A 32 17.26 -2.06 3.58
C ALA A 32 16.36 -0.94 3.02
N ALA A 33 15.04 -1.17 3.02
CA ALA A 33 14.06 -0.15 2.68
C ALA A 33 13.55 0.57 3.94
N SER A 34 13.49 1.90 3.87
CA SER A 34 12.85 2.75 4.88
C SER A 34 11.83 3.67 4.24
N THR A 35 10.89 4.16 5.04
CA THR A 35 9.95 5.18 4.59
C THR A 35 10.58 6.57 4.67
N ILE A 36 10.14 7.46 3.79
CA ILE A 36 10.36 8.90 3.88
C ILE A 36 9.10 9.57 4.41
N ASP A 37 9.21 10.82 4.85
CA ASP A 37 8.10 11.62 5.36
C ASP A 37 7.07 12.03 4.28
N ARG A 38 7.41 11.85 3.00
CA ARG A 38 6.51 12.12 1.86
C ARG A 38 5.33 11.14 1.83
N ARG A 39 4.10 11.66 1.87
CA ARG A 39 2.85 10.90 1.71
C ARG A 39 2.04 11.40 0.51
N ILE A 40 1.56 10.47 -0.33
CA ILE A 40 0.72 10.80 -1.49
C ILE A 40 -0.74 10.76 -1.07
N ARG A 41 -1.17 11.85 -0.45
CA ARG A 41 -2.50 11.94 0.18
C ARG A 41 -3.62 12.08 -0.85
N MET A 42 -4.76 11.46 -0.56
CA MET A 42 -6.04 11.59 -1.25
C MET A 42 -7.14 11.71 -0.21
N THR A 43 -8.05 12.67 -0.36
CA THR A 43 -9.24 12.79 0.50
C THR A 43 -10.48 12.31 -0.24
N ILE A 44 -11.25 11.44 0.40
CA ILE A 44 -12.52 10.91 -0.11
C ILE A 44 -13.67 11.64 0.60
N TYR A 45 -14.61 12.16 -0.17
CA TYR A 45 -15.84 12.77 0.33
C TYR A 45 -17.02 11.84 0.06
N LEU A 46 -17.84 11.60 1.08
CA LEU A 46 -19.05 10.79 0.95
C LEU A 46 -20.29 11.69 0.89
N GLY A 47 -21.38 11.16 0.33
CA GLY A 47 -22.66 11.86 0.24
C GLY A 47 -23.32 12.17 1.60
N ASN A 48 -22.80 11.63 2.71
CA ASN A 48 -23.22 11.93 4.07
C ASN A 48 -22.40 13.05 4.73
N ASN A 49 -21.70 13.86 3.92
CA ASN A 49 -20.84 14.96 4.36
C ASN A 49 -19.65 14.54 5.25
N LYS A 50 -19.30 13.25 5.27
CA LYS A 50 -18.08 12.76 5.92
C LYS A 50 -16.92 12.76 4.94
N SER A 51 -15.72 13.02 5.45
CA SER A 51 -14.47 12.92 4.71
C SER A 51 -13.52 11.93 5.36
N TYR A 52 -12.72 11.24 4.54
CA TYR A 52 -11.71 10.28 4.98
C TYR A 52 -10.41 10.53 4.23
N GLY A 53 -9.29 10.54 4.96
CA GLY A 53 -7.96 10.56 4.37
C GLY A 53 -7.52 9.17 3.93
N GLY A 54 -6.94 9.07 2.75
CA GLY A 54 -6.31 7.89 2.19
C GLY A 54 -5.06 8.25 1.41
N GLU A 55 -4.48 7.27 0.72
CA GLU A 55 -3.28 7.43 -0.08
C GLU A 55 -3.45 6.80 -1.46
N SER A 56 -3.00 7.49 -2.51
CA SER A 56 -3.07 6.98 -3.88
C SER A 56 -2.10 7.72 -4.79
N LEU A 57 -1.31 6.98 -5.58
CA LEU A 57 -0.43 7.54 -6.60
C LEU A 57 -1.21 8.16 -7.78
N TYR A 58 -2.46 7.75 -8.00
CA TYR A 58 -3.27 8.24 -9.10
C TYR A 58 -3.91 9.59 -8.75
N GLN A 59 -3.35 10.68 -9.29
CA GLN A 59 -3.80 12.05 -9.06
C GLN A 59 -4.13 12.78 -10.38
N PRO A 60 -5.31 12.53 -10.98
CA PRO A 60 -5.70 13.18 -12.23
C PRO A 60 -5.99 14.67 -12.01
N LYS A 61 -5.45 15.54 -12.87
CA LYS A 61 -5.70 17.00 -12.83
C LYS A 61 -7.17 17.35 -13.12
N ASN A 62 -7.81 16.60 -14.02
CA ASN A 62 -9.20 16.81 -14.44
C ASN A 62 -10.12 15.71 -13.87
N PHE A 63 -10.16 15.59 -12.54
CA PHE A 63 -11.08 14.64 -11.91
C PHE A 63 -12.52 15.15 -12.02
N ASN A 64 -13.47 14.28 -12.37
CA ASN A 64 -14.88 14.60 -12.29
C ASN A 64 -15.39 14.32 -10.87
N HIS A 65 -15.65 15.38 -10.10
CA HIS A 65 -16.09 15.33 -8.70
C HIS A 65 -17.55 14.87 -8.51
N LYS A 66 -18.20 14.34 -9.56
CA LYS A 66 -19.54 13.77 -9.46
C LYS A 66 -19.56 12.59 -8.50
N PHE A 67 -20.43 12.66 -7.49
CA PHE A 67 -20.66 11.54 -6.58
C PHE A 67 -21.11 10.30 -7.35
N ARG A 68 -20.51 9.16 -7.00
CA ARG A 68 -20.86 7.84 -7.54
C ARG A 68 -21.41 6.96 -6.42
N PRO A 69 -22.33 6.03 -6.74
CA PRO A 69 -22.82 5.09 -5.75
C PRO A 69 -21.67 4.26 -5.17
N LEU A 70 -21.63 4.14 -3.84
CA LEU A 70 -20.68 3.28 -3.12
C LEU A 70 -21.34 1.92 -2.86
N VAL A 71 -20.66 0.83 -3.23
CA VAL A 71 -21.15 -0.54 -3.07
C VAL A 71 -20.15 -1.35 -2.27
N TYR A 72 -20.61 -2.10 -1.27
CA TYR A 72 -19.80 -3.07 -0.53
C TYR A 72 -20.32 -4.50 -0.79
N PRO A 73 -19.73 -5.25 -1.74
CA PRO A 73 -20.23 -6.57 -2.13
C PRO A 73 -20.00 -7.65 -1.05
N GLY A 74 -19.07 -7.42 -0.11
CA GLY A 74 -18.73 -8.37 0.94
C GLY A 74 -19.76 -8.50 2.08
N LYS A 75 -20.84 -7.71 2.09
CA LYS A 75 -21.87 -7.77 3.13
C LYS A 75 -22.85 -8.93 2.96
N ASP A 76 -23.35 -9.10 1.73
CA ASP A 76 -24.50 -9.97 1.46
C ASP A 76 -24.14 -11.19 0.61
N GLY A 77 -22.86 -11.35 0.22
CA GLY A 77 -22.37 -12.49 -0.57
C GLY A 77 -22.98 -12.62 -1.98
N LYS A 78 -23.71 -11.60 -2.43
CA LYS A 78 -24.36 -11.56 -3.74
C LYS A 78 -23.49 -10.83 -4.76
N LEU A 79 -23.55 -11.29 -6.00
CA LEU A 79 -22.98 -10.57 -7.13
C LEU A 79 -23.79 -9.28 -7.34
N VAL A 80 -23.10 -8.15 -7.34
CA VAL A 80 -23.69 -6.82 -7.55
C VAL A 80 -23.14 -6.24 -8.85
N ASP A 81 -23.98 -5.63 -9.68
CA ASP A 81 -23.50 -4.84 -10.82
C ASP A 81 -22.67 -3.64 -10.34
N VAL A 82 -21.41 -3.58 -10.77
CA VAL A 82 -20.43 -2.57 -10.35
C VAL A 82 -20.17 -1.50 -11.42
N LYS A 83 -20.80 -1.59 -12.60
CA LYS A 83 -20.51 -0.66 -13.69
C LYS A 83 -20.83 0.78 -13.31
N GLY A 84 -19.83 1.66 -13.36
CA GLY A 84 -19.96 3.09 -13.03
C GLY A 84 -20.06 3.41 -11.52
N LYS A 85 -19.91 2.42 -10.64
CA LYS A 85 -19.97 2.55 -9.19
C LYS A 85 -18.57 2.46 -8.57
N VAL A 86 -18.43 2.98 -7.35
CA VAL A 86 -17.21 2.80 -6.54
C VAL A 86 -17.41 1.61 -5.62
N VAL A 87 -16.46 0.68 -5.63
CA VAL A 87 -16.54 -0.55 -4.84
C VAL A 87 -15.68 -0.39 -3.60
N LEU A 88 -16.28 -0.56 -2.43
CA LEU A 88 -15.55 -0.68 -1.17
C LEU A 88 -15.02 -2.11 -1.07
N ILE A 89 -13.72 -2.26 -0.80
CA ILE A 89 -13.08 -3.55 -0.58
C ILE A 89 -12.68 -3.61 0.88
N GLY A 90 -13.25 -4.58 1.60
CA GLY A 90 -12.87 -4.86 2.99
C GLY A 90 -11.69 -5.82 2.99
N LEU A 91 -10.53 -5.35 3.44
CA LEU A 91 -9.42 -6.25 3.73
C LEU A 91 -9.59 -6.75 5.16
N ARG A 92 -9.65 -8.07 5.36
CA ARG A 92 -9.44 -8.64 6.69
C ARG A 92 -7.96 -8.52 7.00
N CYS A 93 -7.60 -7.49 7.76
CA CYS A 93 -6.27 -7.43 8.34
C CYS A 93 -6.21 -8.36 9.54
N GLY A 94 -5.29 -9.32 9.55
CA GLY A 94 -5.16 -10.36 10.58
C GLY A 94 -4.63 -9.87 11.93
N THR A 95 -4.41 -8.57 12.14
CA THR A 95 -3.90 -8.05 13.42
C THR A 95 -5.05 -7.67 14.34
N LYS A 96 -5.26 -8.48 15.40
CA LYS A 96 -6.12 -8.12 16.53
C LYS A 96 -5.49 -6.93 17.27
N GLY A 97 -5.87 -5.71 16.91
CA GLY A 97 -5.47 -4.48 17.61
C GLY A 97 -6.40 -3.32 17.23
N PRO A 98 -6.71 -2.38 18.17
CA PRO A 98 -7.70 -1.33 17.96
C PRO A 98 -7.19 -0.12 17.14
N ARG A 99 -6.03 -0.23 16.48
CA ARG A 99 -5.46 0.85 15.66
C ARG A 99 -5.29 0.38 14.22
N LEU A 100 -6.08 0.97 13.32
CA LEU A 100 -6.06 0.76 11.88
C LEU A 100 -4.79 1.33 11.18
N ASP A 101 -3.82 1.85 11.94
CA ASP A 101 -2.71 2.63 11.40
C ASP A 101 -1.56 1.81 10.79
N TRP A 102 -1.56 0.48 10.91
CA TRP A 102 -0.38 -0.34 10.58
C TRP A 102 -0.58 -1.42 9.52
N CYS A 103 -1.80 -1.62 9.02
CA CYS A 103 -2.10 -2.71 8.09
C CYS A 103 -1.60 -2.49 6.65
N TYR A 104 -1.01 -1.34 6.32
CA TYR A 104 -0.53 -1.04 4.96
C TYR A 104 0.98 -1.22 4.74
N PHE A 105 1.73 -1.78 5.68
CA PHE A 105 3.17 -2.05 5.45
C PHE A 105 3.46 -3.25 4.53
N LEU A 106 2.44 -3.96 4.03
CA LEU A 106 2.59 -5.03 3.02
C LEU A 106 2.01 -4.66 1.64
N GLY A 107 1.49 -3.44 1.47
CA GLY A 107 1.03 -2.95 0.18
C GLY A 107 2.16 -2.23 -0.56
N LEU A 108 3.07 -3.00 -1.16
CA LEU A 108 4.13 -2.56 -2.07
C LEU A 108 3.86 -1.21 -2.76
N PRO A 109 4.58 -0.13 -2.42
CA PRO A 109 5.10 0.75 -3.44
C PRO A 109 6.52 0.24 -3.71
N LEU A 110 6.62 -0.64 -4.71
CA LEU A 110 7.90 -1.03 -5.29
C LEU A 110 8.51 0.24 -5.91
N PHE A 111 9.24 1.03 -5.12
CA PHE A 111 10.19 2.01 -5.64
C PHE A 111 11.55 1.35 -5.57
N ILE A 112 11.99 0.87 -6.74
CA ILE A 112 13.41 0.77 -7.06
C ILE A 112 13.95 2.20 -7.18
#